data_AF-A0AAV4NGH8-F1
#
_entry.id   AF-A0AAV4NGH8-F1
#
_cell.length_a   1.000
_cell.length_b   1.000
_cell.length_c   1.000
_cell.angle_alpha   90.00
_cell.angle_beta   90.00
_cell.angle_gamma   90.00
#
_symmetry.space_group_name_H-M   'P 1'
#
loop_
_entity.id
_entity.type
_entity.pdbx_description
1 polymer ?
#
loop_
_entity_poly.entity_id
_entity_poly.type
_entity_poly.pdbx_seq_one_letter_code
_entity_poly.pdbx_strand_id
1 'polypeptide(L)'
;MNNAHSDLNDYSDYSHEKQWLKVEECFFKSIADGPTHRCYCCDRLYMKKNNLVSYSKADLRARGFTEKQIAIILSVDLDEADFCKTCSDHIRKLNVPNLAANYGFRYPEQPSCLSELNDLEECLVALRISFMQIRELGRDRQYGYERS
;
A
#
# COMPACT_ATOMS: atom_id res chain seq x y z
N MET A 1 -14.43 -14.97 -60.39
CA MET A 1 -13.33 -14.05 -60.05
C MET A 1 -13.56 -13.57 -58.64
N ASN A 2 -12.52 -13.74 -57.83
CA ASN A 2 -12.58 -13.91 -56.38
C ASN A 2 -12.90 -12.64 -55.59
N ASN A 3 -13.55 -12.90 -54.45
CA ASN A 3 -13.72 -12.13 -53.21
C ASN A 3 -12.65 -11.06 -52.90
N ALA A 4 -13.10 -9.95 -52.29
CA ALA A 4 -12.76 -9.58 -50.91
C ALA A 4 -13.64 -8.39 -50.49
N HIS A 5 -14.61 -8.57 -49.60
CA HIS A 5 -14.51 -8.48 -48.13
C HIS A 5 -14.33 -7.05 -47.62
N SER A 6 -15.48 -6.45 -47.27
CA SER A 6 -15.74 -5.71 -46.03
C SER A 6 -14.55 -5.08 -45.28
N ASP A 7 -14.35 -3.78 -45.45
CA ASP A 7 -13.74 -2.93 -44.43
C ASP A 7 -14.79 -2.67 -43.33
N LEU A 8 -14.84 -3.57 -42.35
CA LEU A 8 -15.54 -3.36 -41.09
C LEU A 8 -14.52 -3.16 -39.97
N ASN A 9 -14.66 -2.02 -39.31
CA ASN A 9 -14.25 -1.72 -37.94
C ASN A 9 -12.77 -1.81 -37.58
N ASP A 10 -12.11 -0.64 -37.50
CA ASP A 10 -11.11 -0.41 -36.45
C ASP A 10 -10.99 1.09 -36.10
N TYR A 11 -12.03 1.67 -35.50
CA TYR A 11 -12.02 3.08 -35.06
C TYR A 11 -12.39 3.26 -33.58
N SER A 12 -12.49 2.16 -32.81
CA SER A 12 -12.80 2.21 -31.38
C SER A 12 -11.58 2.17 -30.47
N ASP A 13 -10.39 1.87 -30.98
CA ASP A 13 -9.21 1.58 -30.14
C ASP A 13 -8.40 2.84 -29.71
N TYR A 14 -8.36 3.87 -30.57
CA TYR A 14 -7.64 5.13 -30.31
C TYR A 14 -8.14 5.93 -29.09
N SER A 15 -9.40 5.75 -28.70
CA SER A 15 -10.00 6.37 -27.52
C SER A 15 -9.53 5.69 -26.23
N HIS A 16 -9.41 4.36 -26.29
CA HIS A 16 -9.08 3.53 -25.15
C HIS A 16 -7.59 3.65 -24.79
N GLU A 17 -6.72 3.72 -25.80
CA GLU A 17 -5.28 3.96 -25.61
C GLU A 17 -5.00 5.31 -24.92
N LYS A 18 -5.67 6.38 -25.34
CA LYS A 18 -5.54 7.71 -24.69
C LYS A 18 -6.07 7.72 -23.25
N GLN A 19 -7.11 6.95 -22.97
CA GLN A 19 -7.62 6.78 -21.60
C GLN A 19 -6.62 6.00 -20.75
N TRP A 20 -6.01 4.95 -21.30
CA TRP A 20 -4.99 4.16 -20.63
C TRP A 20 -3.75 4.99 -20.26
N LEU A 21 -3.20 5.74 -21.21
CA LEU A 21 -2.04 6.63 -20.96
C LEU A 21 -2.32 7.63 -19.83
N LYS A 22 -3.53 8.19 -19.79
CA LYS A 22 -3.93 9.11 -18.73
C LYS A 22 -4.05 8.41 -17.37
N VAL A 23 -4.62 7.21 -17.33
CA VAL A 23 -4.75 6.41 -16.10
C VAL A 23 -3.37 6.00 -15.60
N GLU A 24 -2.49 5.56 -16.49
CA GLU A 24 -1.10 5.19 -16.21
C GLU A 24 -0.32 6.36 -15.63
N GLU A 25 -0.37 7.53 -16.27
CA GLU A 25 0.28 8.75 -15.78
C GLU A 25 -0.25 9.12 -14.37
N CYS A 26 -1.57 9.03 -14.17
CA CYS A 26 -2.20 9.30 -12.88
C CYS A 26 -1.79 8.28 -11.81
N PHE A 27 -1.64 7.01 -12.18
CA PHE A 27 -1.17 5.95 -11.30
C PHE A 27 0.27 6.21 -10.85
N PHE A 28 1.21 6.39 -11.79
CA PHE A 28 2.61 6.66 -11.45
C PHE A 28 2.76 7.92 -10.61
N LYS A 29 2.02 8.98 -10.92
CA LYS A 29 1.96 10.19 -10.07
C LYS A 29 1.39 9.91 -8.67
N SER A 30 0.47 8.96 -8.53
CA SER A 30 -0.11 8.61 -7.23
C SER A 30 0.81 7.75 -6.35
N ILE A 31 1.76 7.04 -6.97
CA ILE A 31 2.69 6.15 -6.29
C ILE A 31 4.14 6.65 -6.24
N ALA A 32 4.43 7.81 -6.86
CA ALA A 32 5.77 8.35 -7.02
C ALA A 32 6.53 8.51 -5.68
N ASP A 33 5.84 8.98 -4.65
CA ASP A 33 6.44 9.22 -3.33
C ASP A 33 6.65 7.92 -2.52
N GLY A 34 6.16 6.77 -3.01
CA GLY A 34 6.16 5.53 -2.26
C GLY A 34 5.16 5.54 -1.08
N PRO A 35 5.10 4.45 -0.31
CA PRO A 35 4.30 4.39 0.91
C PRO A 35 5.07 5.08 2.05
N THR A 36 4.95 6.40 2.14
CA THR A 36 5.65 7.22 3.16
C THR A 36 4.75 7.67 4.30
N HIS A 37 3.44 7.47 4.20
CA HIS A 37 2.49 7.91 5.22
C HIS A 37 2.09 6.77 6.15
N ARG A 38 2.25 6.99 7.47
CA ARG A 38 1.95 6.00 8.49
C ARG A 38 0.48 6.02 8.90
N CYS A 39 -0.10 4.84 9.11
CA CYS A 39 -1.33 4.68 9.89
C CYS A 39 -0.99 4.64 11.38
N TYR A 40 -1.60 5.53 12.18
CA TYR A 40 -1.28 5.65 13.60
C TYR A 40 -1.88 4.56 14.50
N CYS A 41 -2.77 3.72 13.96
CA CYS A 41 -3.28 2.56 14.67
C CYS A 41 -2.43 1.30 14.43
N CYS A 42 -2.17 0.93 13.17
CA CYS A 42 -1.49 -0.34 12.82
C CYS A 42 -0.01 -0.19 12.44
N ASP A 43 0.52 1.04 12.49
CA ASP A 43 1.92 1.37 12.25
C ASP A 43 2.49 1.10 10.84
N ARG A 44 1.63 0.63 9.92
CA ARG A 44 2.01 0.35 8.53
C ARG A 44 2.04 1.61 7.69
N LEU A 45 2.86 1.57 6.63
CA LEU A 45 3.01 2.65 5.68
C LEU A 45 2.06 2.50 4.48
N TYR A 46 1.58 3.62 3.99
CA TYR A 46 0.58 3.76 2.93
C TYR A 46 0.92 4.96 2.04
N MET A 47 0.34 4.97 0.84
CA MET A 47 0.41 6.13 -0.04
C MET A 47 -0.67 7.14 0.34
N LYS A 48 -0.34 8.43 0.30
CA LYS A 48 -1.23 9.50 0.81
C LYS A 48 -2.61 9.49 0.16
N LYS A 49 -2.64 9.38 -1.17
CA LYS A 49 -3.89 9.47 -1.93
C LYS A 49 -4.81 8.30 -1.59
N ASN A 50 -5.97 8.63 -1.04
CA ASN A 50 -7.15 7.77 -0.86
C ASN A 50 -7.00 6.56 0.08
N ASN A 51 -5.85 6.37 0.74
CA ASN A 51 -5.65 5.23 1.65
C ASN A 51 -5.76 5.57 3.13
N LEU A 52 -5.71 6.86 3.47
CA LEU A 52 -5.75 7.36 4.84
C LEU A 52 -6.98 8.23 5.08
N VAL A 53 -7.55 8.09 6.27
CA VAL A 53 -8.70 8.84 6.78
C VAL A 53 -8.34 9.37 8.16
N SER A 54 -8.54 10.66 8.39
CA SER A 54 -8.21 11.30 9.67
C SER A 54 -9.35 11.14 10.67
N TYR A 55 -8.99 10.88 11.94
CA TYR A 55 -9.92 10.91 13.06
C TYR A 55 -9.27 11.65 14.23
N SER A 56 -10.06 12.47 14.92
CA SER A 56 -9.66 13.05 16.21
C SER A 56 -10.05 12.15 17.39
N LYS A 57 -9.42 12.36 18.55
CA LYS A 57 -9.86 11.74 19.81
C LYS A 57 -11.31 12.11 20.12
N ALA A 58 -11.73 13.35 19.81
CA ALA A 58 -13.11 13.78 19.96
C ALA A 58 -14.07 12.98 19.05
N ASP A 59 -13.71 12.68 17.81
CA ASP A 59 -14.51 11.84 16.91
C ASP A 59 -14.67 10.43 17.44
N LEU A 60 -13.60 9.84 17.99
CA LEU A 60 -13.64 8.51 18.58
C LEU A 60 -14.56 8.48 19.82
N ARG A 61 -14.49 9.51 20.68
CA ARG A 61 -15.40 9.66 21.83
C ARG A 61 -16.84 9.79 21.39
N ALA A 62 -17.12 10.65 20.40
CA ALA A 62 -18.45 10.89 19.88
C ALA A 62 -19.07 9.62 19.27
N ARG A 63 -18.25 8.71 18.74
CA ARG A 63 -18.67 7.39 18.25
C ARG A 63 -18.95 6.37 19.36
N GLY A 64 -18.54 6.64 20.60
CA GLY A 64 -18.78 5.76 21.75
C GLY A 64 -17.59 4.87 22.14
N PHE A 65 -16.37 5.16 21.69
CA PHE A 65 -15.19 4.48 22.21
C PHE A 65 -14.87 4.96 23.63
N THR A 66 -14.50 4.01 24.50
CA THR A 66 -13.98 4.31 25.84
C THR A 66 -12.55 4.85 25.77
N GLU A 67 -12.08 5.60 26.78
CA GLU A 67 -10.70 6.09 26.81
C GLU A 67 -9.65 4.97 26.71
N LYS A 68 -9.94 3.77 27.24
CA LYS A 68 -9.07 2.59 27.07
C LYS A 68 -8.96 2.16 25.61
N GLN A 69 -10.08 2.14 24.88
CA GLN A 69 -10.07 1.79 23.46
C GLN A 69 -9.41 2.90 22.62
N ILE A 70 -9.63 4.17 22.96
CA ILE A 70 -8.96 5.30 22.32
C ILE A 70 -7.46 5.20 22.52
N ALA A 71 -6.98 4.88 23.72
CA ALA A 71 -5.56 4.67 23.98
C ALA A 71 -4.99 3.50 23.13
N ILE A 72 -5.80 2.49 22.81
CA ILE A 72 -5.39 1.39 21.90
C ILE A 72 -5.32 1.87 20.44
N ILE A 73 -6.36 2.58 19.97
CA ILE A 73 -6.52 3.04 18.59
C ILE A 73 -5.52 4.14 18.24
N LEU A 74 -5.34 5.11 19.14
CA LEU A 74 -4.49 6.28 19.00
C LEU A 74 -3.60 6.41 20.23
N SER A 75 -2.49 5.66 20.22
CA SER A 75 -1.57 5.56 21.36
C SER A 75 -0.66 6.77 21.56
N VAL A 76 -0.50 7.57 20.50
CA VAL A 76 0.38 8.74 20.50
C VAL A 76 -0.33 9.93 21.13
N ASP A 77 0.46 10.84 21.70
CA ASP A 77 -0.05 12.09 22.25
C ASP A 77 -0.34 13.12 21.14
N LEU A 78 -1.22 12.72 20.23
CA LEU A 78 -1.80 13.56 19.18
C LEU A 78 -3.31 13.64 19.41
N ASP A 79 -3.91 14.79 19.07
CA ASP A 79 -5.37 14.93 19.12
C ASP A 79 -6.04 14.39 17.85
N GLU A 80 -5.36 14.48 16.70
CA GLU A 80 -5.80 13.99 15.40
C GLU A 80 -4.70 13.17 14.73
N ALA A 81 -5.10 12.11 14.02
CA ALA A 81 -4.18 11.24 13.32
C ALA A 81 -4.82 10.56 12.10
N ASP A 82 -3.96 10.05 11.23
CA ASP A 82 -4.36 9.34 10.01
C ASP A 82 -4.45 7.82 10.22
N PHE A 83 -5.49 7.22 9.66
CA PHE A 83 -5.79 5.80 9.76
C PHE A 83 -5.99 5.19 8.39
N CYS A 84 -5.42 4.01 8.16
CA CYS A 84 -5.65 3.30 6.91
C CYS A 84 -7.11 2.88 6.77
N LYS A 85 -7.55 2.68 5.53
CA LYS A 85 -8.92 2.26 5.20
C LYS A 85 -9.40 1.06 6.04
N THR A 86 -8.55 0.05 6.27
CA THR A 86 -8.90 -1.10 7.12
C THR A 86 -9.13 -0.69 8.57
N CYS A 87 -8.26 0.13 9.18
CA CYS A 87 -8.46 0.60 10.54
C CYS A 87 -9.71 1.49 10.64
N SER A 88 -9.92 2.37 9.66
CA SER A 88 -11.11 3.20 9.52
C SER A 88 -12.39 2.34 9.43
N ASP A 89 -12.38 1.24 8.68
CA ASP A 89 -13.51 0.31 8.59
C ASP A 89 -13.85 -0.37 9.92
N HIS A 90 -12.84 -0.74 10.71
CA HIS A 90 -13.03 -1.24 12.06
C HIS A 90 -13.61 -0.16 12.98
N ILE A 91 -13.06 1.05 12.95
CA ILE A 91 -13.54 2.21 13.73
C ILE A 91 -15.01 2.51 13.40
N ARG A 92 -15.37 2.49 12.12
CA ARG A 92 -16.75 2.69 11.64
C ARG A 92 -17.72 1.62 12.14
N LYS A 93 -17.23 0.40 12.37
CA LYS A 93 -17.99 -0.72 12.95
C LYS A 93 -17.94 -0.76 14.49
N LEU A 94 -17.45 0.31 15.14
CA LEU A 94 -17.27 0.41 16.59
C LEU A 94 -16.38 -0.70 17.19
N ASN A 95 -15.40 -1.16 16.41
CA ASN A 95 -14.43 -2.16 16.83
C ASN A 95 -13.02 -1.57 16.86
N VAL A 96 -12.22 -2.00 17.81
CA VAL A 96 -10.78 -1.72 17.81
C VAL A 96 -10.12 -2.54 16.68
N PRO A 97 -9.26 -1.95 15.84
CA PRO A 97 -8.57 -2.71 14.79
C PRO A 97 -7.71 -3.85 15.36
N ASN A 98 -7.84 -5.06 14.79
CA ASN A 98 -7.14 -6.26 15.30
C ASN A 98 -5.61 -6.18 15.17
N LEU A 99 -5.12 -5.42 14.18
CA LEU A 99 -3.69 -5.21 13.95
C LEU A 99 -3.19 -3.90 14.58
N ALA A 100 -3.86 -3.41 15.62
CA ALA A 100 -3.38 -2.25 16.35
C ALA A 100 -1.98 -2.53 16.91
N ALA A 101 -1.08 -1.57 16.75
CA ALA A 101 0.30 -1.62 17.22
C ALA A 101 0.38 -1.93 18.73
N ASN A 102 -0.58 -1.40 19.50
CA ASN A 102 -0.72 -1.65 20.94
C ASN A 102 -1.02 -3.11 21.32
N TYR A 103 -1.45 -3.96 20.39
CA TYR A 103 -1.56 -5.40 20.63
C TYR A 103 -0.25 -6.17 20.42
N GLY A 104 0.88 -5.46 20.27
CA GLY A 104 2.19 -6.06 20.05
C GLY A 104 2.59 -6.18 18.57
N PHE A 105 1.76 -5.70 17.65
CA PHE A 105 2.09 -5.61 16.22
C PHE A 105 2.94 -4.37 15.87
N ARG A 106 3.85 -3.97 16.76
CA ARG A 106 4.82 -2.90 16.51
C ARG A 106 6.05 -3.48 15.83
N TYR A 107 6.68 -2.68 14.97
CA TYR A 107 8.03 -2.99 14.55
C TYR A 107 8.96 -2.94 15.77
N PRO A 108 9.96 -3.83 15.86
CA PRO A 108 11.01 -3.68 16.85
C PRO A 108 11.75 -2.37 16.62
N GLU A 109 12.41 -1.87 17.66
CA GLU A 109 13.34 -0.75 17.50
C GLU A 109 14.39 -1.11 16.45
N GLN A 110 14.68 -0.17 15.55
CA GLN A 110 15.65 -0.39 14.50
C GLN A 110 17.04 -0.58 15.15
N PRO A 111 17.70 -1.73 14.93
CA PRO A 111 19.05 -1.94 15.45
C PRO A 111 20.03 -0.98 14.77
N SER A 112 21.01 -0.48 15.53
CA SER A 112 21.97 0.55 15.06
C SER A 112 22.79 0.10 13.84
N CYS A 113 23.07 -1.19 13.71
CA CYS A 113 23.77 -1.73 12.54
C CYS A 113 23.00 -1.55 11.23
N LEU A 114 21.66 -1.41 11.27
CA LEU A 114 20.86 -1.14 10.08
C LEU A 114 20.81 0.34 9.71
N SER A 115 21.13 1.27 10.61
CA SER A 115 21.13 2.71 10.30
C SER A 115 22.39 3.20 9.61
N GLU A 116 23.43 2.36 9.54
CA GLU A 116 24.74 2.68 8.96
C GLU A 116 24.95 2.06 7.57
N LEU A 117 23.98 1.27 7.08
CA LEU A 117 24.09 0.59 5.80
C LEU A 117 24.03 1.58 4.64
N ASN A 118 24.86 1.35 3.63
CA ASN A 118 24.69 2.00 2.34
C ASN A 118 23.61 1.28 1.48
N ASP A 119 23.18 1.90 0.39
CA ASP A 119 22.13 1.36 -0.50
C ASP A 119 22.38 -0.09 -0.96
N LEU A 120 23.65 -0.45 -1.20
CA LEU A 120 24.02 -1.81 -1.61
C LEU A 120 23.85 -2.80 -0.44
N GLU A 121 24.33 -2.43 0.74
CA GLU A 121 24.22 -3.25 1.95
C GLU A 121 22.77 -3.42 2.39
N GLU A 122 21.95 -2.35 2.32
CA GLU A 122 20.51 -2.43 2.53
C GLU A 122 19.86 -3.45 1.59
N CYS A 123 20.22 -3.42 0.30
CA CYS A 123 19.73 -4.40 -0.66
C CYS A 123 20.16 -5.82 -0.31
N LEU A 124 21.37 -6.04 0.20
CA LEU A 124 21.87 -7.37 0.58
C LEU A 124 21.16 -7.96 1.81
N VAL A 125 20.81 -7.12 2.78
CA VAL A 125 20.10 -7.56 4.00
C VAL A 125 18.59 -7.60 3.84
N ALA A 126 18.04 -6.89 2.85
CA ALA A 126 16.61 -6.89 2.59
C ALA A 126 16.11 -8.30 2.23
N LEU A 127 14.96 -8.66 2.77
CA LEU A 127 14.24 -9.90 2.41
C LEU A 127 13.77 -9.91 0.95
N ARG A 128 13.90 -8.78 0.23
CA ARG A 128 13.82 -8.73 -1.23
C ARG A 128 15.06 -9.38 -1.77
N ILE A 129 14.86 -10.51 -2.43
CA ILE A 129 15.96 -11.32 -2.92
C ILE A 129 16.67 -10.55 -4.03
N SER A 130 17.76 -9.91 -3.65
CA SER A 130 18.54 -8.93 -4.41
C SER A 130 19.13 -9.53 -5.70
N PHE A 131 18.98 -10.84 -5.88
CA PHE A 131 19.47 -11.62 -7.02
C PHE A 131 18.44 -12.63 -7.56
N MET A 132 17.15 -12.57 -7.20
CA MET A 132 16.16 -13.39 -7.93
C MET A 132 15.99 -12.83 -9.33
N GLN A 133 16.37 -13.62 -10.32
CA GLN A 133 15.98 -13.34 -11.68
C GLN A 133 14.61 -13.96 -11.93
N ILE A 134 13.72 -13.17 -12.56
CA ILE A 134 12.48 -13.69 -13.11
C ILE A 134 12.88 -14.46 -14.38
N ARG A 135 12.79 -15.79 -14.33
CA ARG A 135 13.14 -16.69 -15.43
C ARG A 135 11.93 -17.48 -15.90
N GLU A 136 11.90 -17.86 -17.16
CA GLU A 136 10.88 -18.76 -17.71
C GLU A 136 11.04 -20.15 -17.06
N LEU A 137 9.98 -20.65 -16.43
CA LEU A 137 9.95 -21.95 -15.75
C LEU A 137 9.56 -23.11 -16.70
N GLY A 138 9.27 -22.84 -17.97
CA GLY A 138 8.83 -23.83 -18.93
C GLY A 138 8.21 -23.24 -20.19
N ARG A 139 7.51 -24.07 -20.98
CA ARG A 139 6.94 -23.67 -22.30
C ARG A 139 5.68 -22.82 -22.23
N ASP A 140 5.08 -22.68 -21.05
CA ASP A 140 3.75 -22.08 -20.89
C ASP A 140 3.79 -20.60 -20.48
N ARG A 141 4.89 -19.89 -20.74
CA ARG A 141 5.10 -18.48 -20.35
C ARG A 141 4.94 -18.22 -18.84
N GLN A 142 5.15 -19.25 -18.03
CA GLN A 142 5.20 -19.10 -16.58
C GLN A 142 6.57 -18.58 -16.19
N TYR A 143 6.60 -17.53 -15.39
CA TYR A 143 7.82 -16.98 -14.85
C TYR A 143 7.94 -17.28 -13.37
N GLY A 144 9.15 -17.58 -12.93
CA GLY A 144 9.46 -17.90 -11.54
C GLY A 144 10.74 -17.24 -11.09
N TYR A 145 10.93 -17.26 -9.79
CA TYR A 145 12.11 -16.70 -9.16
C TYR A 145 13.14 -17.81 -8.94
N GLU A 146 14.31 -17.67 -9.56
CA GLU A 146 15.44 -18.59 -9.39
C GLU A 146 16.61 -17.83 -8.74
N ARG A 147 17.30 -18.47 -7.78
CA ARG A 147 18.52 -17.92 -7.20
C ARG A 147 19.68 -18.16 -8.19
N SER A 148 20.36 -17.08 -8.58
CA SER A 148 21.59 -17.11 -9.37
C SER A 148 22.73 -17.84 -8.66
#